data_AF-A0AAX6BDT6-F1
#
_entry.id   AF-A0AAX6BDT6-F1
#
_cell.length_a   1.000
_cell.length_b   1.000
_cell.length_c   1.000
_cell.angle_alpha   90.00
_cell.angle_beta   90.00
_cell.angle_gamma   90.00
#
_symmetry.space_group_name_H-M   'P 1'
#
loop_
_entity.id
_entity.type
_entity.pdbx_description
1 polymer ?
#
loop_
_entity_poly.entity_id
_entity_poly.type
_entity_poly.pdbx_seq_one_letter_code
_entity_poly.pdbx_strand_id
1 'polypeptide(L)' 'MDSMFLKGLTGKVVTPKDPIYEEARQEWNRAIDKFPLVIVYCEKKQDVVNAIHWARKHRVEIRI' A
#
# COMPACT_ATOMS: atom_id res chain seq x y z
N MET A 1 4.72 0.11 -12.20
CA MET A 1 3.73 1.09 -11.76
C MET A 1 4.24 2.44 -12.21
N ASP A 2 3.45 3.23 -12.93
CA ASP A 2 3.86 4.60 -13.25
C ASP A 2 3.94 5.43 -11.97
N SER A 3 4.96 6.28 -11.84
CA SER A 3 5.11 7.19 -10.70
C SER A 3 3.91 8.12 -10.53
N MET A 4 3.22 8.44 -11.63
CA MET A 4 1.97 9.21 -11.60
C MET A 4 0.81 8.47 -10.92
N PHE A 5 0.76 7.13 -10.99
CA PHE A 5 -0.30 6.35 -10.35
C PHE A 5 -0.22 6.46 -8.83
N LEU A 6 0.99 6.46 -8.26
CA LEU A 6 1.22 6.54 -6.81
C LEU A 6 1.11 7.97 -6.26
N LYS A 7 0.90 8.97 -7.12
CA LYS A 7 0.87 10.38 -6.73
C LYS A 7 -0.19 10.64 -5.66
N GLY A 8 0.26 11.22 -4.56
CA GLY A 8 -0.58 11.54 -3.40
C GLY A 8 -0.32 10.64 -2.20
N LEU A 9 0.29 9.47 -2.37
CA LEU A 9 0.80 8.67 -1.24
C LEU A 9 2.04 9.35 -0.66
N THR A 10 2.09 9.48 0.66
CA THR A 10 3.20 10.19 1.36
C THR A 10 3.92 9.36 2.42
N GLY A 11 3.39 8.18 2.77
CA GLY A 11 4.12 7.18 3.55
C GLY A 11 5.12 6.40 2.70
N LYS A 12 5.81 5.42 3.31
CA LYS A 12 6.68 4.51 2.57
C LYS A 12 5.82 3.54 1.77
N VAL A 13 5.92 3.62 0.44
CA VAL A 13 5.15 2.79 -0.50
C VAL A 13 5.98 1.58 -0.91
N VAL A 14 5.36 0.40 -0.86
CA VAL A 14 5.89 -0.85 -1.41
C VAL A 14 4.90 -1.38 -2.44
N THR A 15 5.43 -1.78 -3.59
CA THR A 15 4.70 -2.29 -4.76
C THR A 15 5.23 -3.67 -5.15
N PRO A 16 4.51 -4.44 -5.98
CA PRO A 16 5.01 -5.72 -6.50
C PRO A 16 6.35 -5.69 -7.24
N LYS A 17 6.87 -4.49 -7.56
CA LYS A 17 8.19 -4.33 -8.20
C LYS A 17 9.34 -4.16 -7.19
N ASP A 18 9.02 -3.95 -5.92
CA ASP A 18 10.01 -3.73 -4.87
C ASP A 18 10.55 -5.07 -4.36
N PRO A 19 11.87 -5.21 -4.13
CA PRO A 19 12.46 -6.46 -3.64
C PRO A 19 11.88 -6.95 -2.30
N ILE A 20 11.42 -6.02 -1.47
CA ILE A 20 10.86 -6.31 -0.15
C ILE A 20 9.37 -6.71 -0.19
N TYR A 21 8.71 -6.65 -1.35
CA TYR A 21 7.26 -6.85 -1.45
C TYR A 21 6.81 -8.23 -0.97
N GLU A 22 7.55 -9.28 -1.33
CA GLU A 22 7.22 -10.64 -0.94
C GLU A 22 7.25 -10.84 0.56
N GLU A 23 8.16 -10.16 1.27
CA GLU A 23 8.20 -10.14 2.73
C GLU A 23 7.11 -9.24 3.31
N ALA A 24 6.97 -8.02 2.77
CA ALA A 24 6.05 -6.99 3.26
C ALA A 24 4.58 -7.39 3.19
N ARG A 25 4.19 -8.23 2.23
CA ARG A 25 2.80 -8.68 2.06
C ARG A 25 2.41 -9.83 2.99
N GLN A 26 3.37 -10.48 3.65
CA GLN A 26 3.09 -11.62 4.52
C GLN A 26 2.46 -11.14 5.82
N GLU A 27 1.38 -11.79 6.21
CA GLU A 27 0.80 -11.64 7.54
C GLU A 27 1.31 -12.75 8.47
N TRP A 28 1.06 -12.61 9.77
CA TRP A 28 1.46 -13.64 10.74
C TRP A 28 0.85 -15.01 10.41
N ASN A 29 -0.41 -15.01 9.98
CA ASN A 29 -1.07 -16.22 9.49
C ASN A 29 -0.65 -16.51 8.04
N ARG A 30 0.35 -17.38 7.89
CA ARG A 30 0.88 -17.80 6.58
C ARG A 30 -0.10 -18.58 5.70
N ALA A 31 -1.26 -18.99 6.21
CA ALA A 31 -2.32 -19.56 5.38
C ALA A 31 -3.04 -18.48 4.54
N ILE A 32 -2.92 -17.20 4.91
CA ILE A 32 -3.49 -16.07 4.17
C ILE A 32 -2.45 -15.58 3.16
N ASP A 33 -2.73 -15.83 1.88
CA ASP A 33 -1.89 -15.38 0.78
C ASP A 33 -2.62 -14.28 -0.02
N LYS A 34 -2.23 -13.02 0.22
CA LYS A 34 -2.80 -11.85 -0.45
C LYS A 34 -1.73 -11.10 -1.24
N PHE A 35 -2.18 -10.48 -2.33
CA PHE A 35 -1.33 -9.75 -3.27
C PHE A 35 -1.81 -8.28 -3.38
N PRO A 36 -1.56 -7.44 -2.36
CA PRO A 36 -1.93 -6.03 -2.39
C PRO A 36 -1.32 -5.30 -3.59
N LEU A 37 -2.11 -4.44 -4.23
CA LEU A 37 -1.62 -3.56 -5.30
C LEU A 37 -0.51 -2.62 -4.80
N VAL A 38 -0.66 -2.12 -3.58
CA VAL A 38 0.23 -1.19 -2.89
C VAL A 38 0.14 -1.47 -1.39
N ILE A 39 1.27 -1.40 -0.71
CA ILE A 39 1.36 -1.39 0.76
C ILE A 39 1.92 -0.02 1.16
N VAL A 40 1.25 0.67 2.09
CA VAL A 40 1.68 2.00 2.55
C VAL A 40 1.96 1.94 4.05
N TYR A 41 3.24 1.98 4.42
CA TYR A 41 3.65 2.15 5.81
C TYR A 41 3.49 3.63 6.18
N CYS A 42 2.48 3.92 7.00
CA CYS A 42 2.13 5.26 7.46
C CYS A 42 2.83 5.56 8.78
N GLU A 43 3.60 6.66 8.86
CA GLU A 43 4.31 7.06 10.08
C GLU A 43 3.58 8.18 10.83
N LYS A 44 2.79 8.99 10.11
CA LYS A 44 2.01 10.09 10.66
C LYS A 44 0.57 10.06 10.17
N LYS A 45 -0.33 10.73 10.91
CA LYS A 45 -1.76 10.87 10.56
C LYS A 45 -1.99 11.28 9.11
N GLN A 46 -1.15 12.18 8.58
CA GLN A 46 -1.30 12.66 7.22
C GLN A 46 -1.11 11.57 6.16
N ASP A 47 -0.27 10.56 6.42
CA ASP A 47 -0.04 9.47 5.47
C ASP A 47 -1.28 8.59 5.34
N VAL A 48 -1.96 8.33 6.47
CA VAL A 48 -3.23 7.60 6.49
C VAL A 48 -4.31 8.37 5.73
N VAL A 49 -4.46 9.68 6.00
CA VAL A 49 -5.41 10.56 5.29
C VAL A 49 -5.17 10.51 3.79
N ASN A 50 -3.91 10.62 3.39
CA ASN A 50 -3.51 10.60 1.99
C ASN A 50 -3.73 9.23 1.32
N ALA A 51 -3.44 8.13 2.01
CA ALA A 51 -3.68 6.78 1.52
C ALA A 51 -5.18 6.50 1.30
N ILE A 52 -6.04 6.93 2.23
CA ILE A 52 -7.50 6.80 2.10
C ILE A 52 -8.01 7.62 0.91
N HIS A 53 -7.57 8.87 0.77
CA HIS A 53 -7.94 9.70 -0.38
C HIS A 53 -7.50 9.09 -1.70
N TRP A 54 -6.29 8.56 -1.75
CA TRP A 54 -5.75 7.87 -2.92
C TRP A 54 -6.57 6.62 -3.27
N ALA A 55 -6.87 5.77 -2.29
CA ALA A 55 -7.65 4.55 -2.48
C ALA A 55 -9.06 4.87 -3.00
N ARG A 56 -9.73 5.86 -2.40
CA ARG A 56 -11.06 6.31 -2.85
C ARG A 56 -11.03 6.84 -4.29
N LYS A 57 -10.03 7.66 -4.63
CA LYS A 57 -9.88 8.22 -5.99
C LYS A 57 -9.69 7.12 -7.04
N HIS A 58 -8.96 6.07 -6.71
CA HIS A 58 -8.66 4.97 -7.63
C HIS A 58 -9.59 3.77 -7.49
N ARG A 59 -10.61 3.84 -6.60
CA ARG A 59 -11.56 2.77 -6.29
C ARG A 59 -10.86 1.47 -5.87
N VAL A 60 -9.83 1.59 -5.05
CA VAL A 60 -9.07 0.46 -4.48
C VAL A 60 -9.59 0.17 -3.08
N GLU A 61 -9.86 -1.10 -2.79
CA GLU A 61 -10.26 -1.54 -1.45
C GLU A 61 -9.11 -1.39 -0.44
N ILE A 62 -9.47 -1.14 0.82
CA ILE A 62 -8.50 -0.93 1.91
C ILE A 62 -8.64 -2.08 2.90
N ARG A 63 -7.49 -2.59 3.36
CA ARG A 63 -7.37 -3.40 4.59
C ARG A 63 -6.29 -2.78 5.48
N ILE A 64 -6.41 -2.95 6.79
CA ILE A 64 -5.50 -2.43 7.82
C ILE A 64 -4.97 -3.61 8.63
#